data_AF-A0A8S3GIR3-F1
#
_entry.id   AF-A0A8S3GIR3-F1
#
_cell.length_a   1.000
_cell.length_b   1.000
_cell.length_c   1.000
_cell.angle_alpha   90.00
_cell.angle_beta   90.00
_cell.angle_gamma   90.00
#
_symmetry.space_group_name_H-M   'P 1'
#
loop_
_entity.id
_entity.type
_entity.pdbx_description
1 polymer ?
#
loop_
_entity_poly.entity_id
_entity_poly.type
_entity_poly.pdbx_seq_one_letter_code
_entity_poly.pdbx_strand_id
1 'polypeptide(L)'
;MFVGVVVENFHICRAEQEREEKARHTAKQVKKLERKRRRTREVPYYAHFSPWRRRLHNLCNSKYFDLIIAAAIGLNVITMSLEFYLMPPALGMTLDYCNYVFTSVFIIEIISKIIALGPFRYFK
;
A
#
# COMPACT_ATOMS: atom_id res chain seq x y z
N MET A 1 -48.55 15.18 -43.36
CA MET A 1 -47.80 13.90 -43.33
C MET A 1 -46.28 14.09 -43.20
N PHE A 2 -45.67 15.11 -43.83
CA PHE A 2 -44.20 15.27 -43.83
C PHE A 2 -43.56 15.62 -42.47
N VAL A 3 -44.20 16.45 -41.64
CA VAL A 3 -43.62 16.86 -40.34
C VAL A 3 -43.49 15.68 -39.36
N GLY A 4 -44.45 14.73 -39.38
CA GLY A 4 -44.41 13.55 -38.53
C GLY A 4 -43.22 12.64 -38.83
N VAL A 5 -42.95 12.37 -40.11
CA VAL A 5 -41.82 11.52 -40.54
C VAL A 5 -40.48 12.13 -40.16
N VAL A 6 -40.34 13.47 -40.24
CA VAL A 6 -39.09 14.17 -39.85
C VAL A 6 -38.86 14.13 -38.34
N VAL A 7 -39.91 14.32 -37.53
CA VAL A 7 -39.83 14.23 -36.07
C VAL A 7 -39.48 12.80 -35.64
N GLU A 8 -40.08 11.80 -36.28
CA GLU A 8 -39.78 10.38 -36.03
C GLU A 8 -38.32 10.05 -36.37
N ASN A 9 -37.82 10.54 -37.51
CA ASN A 9 -36.41 10.40 -37.90
C ASN A 9 -35.45 11.11 -36.92
N PHE A 10 -35.85 12.26 -36.38
CA PHE A 10 -35.06 13.01 -35.40
C PHE A 10 -34.95 12.25 -34.06
N HIS A 11 -36.03 11.60 -33.63
CA HIS A 11 -36.02 10.74 -32.44
C HIS A 11 -35.18 9.48 -32.64
N ILE A 12 -35.22 8.87 -33.83
CA ILE A 12 -34.35 7.73 -34.18
C ILE A 12 -32.89 8.16 -34.11
N CYS A 13 -32.54 9.29 -34.73
CA CYS A 13 -31.16 9.80 -34.75
C CYS A 13 -30.66 10.15 -33.34
N ARG A 14 -31.50 10.79 -32.52
CA ARG A 14 -31.20 11.08 -31.11
C ARG A 14 -30.99 9.80 -30.29
N ALA A 15 -31.81 8.77 -30.50
CA ALA A 15 -31.70 7.50 -29.80
C ALA A 15 -30.42 6.73 -30.21
N GLU A 16 -30.01 6.80 -31.47
CA GLU A 16 -28.73 6.25 -31.94
C GLU A 16 -27.54 6.98 -31.33
N GLN A 17 -27.57 8.31 -31.30
CA GLN A 17 -26.50 9.13 -30.71
C GLN A 17 -26.33 8.85 -29.21
N GLU A 18 -27.44 8.74 -28.46
CA GLU A 18 -27.41 8.37 -27.03
C GLU A 18 -26.87 6.94 -26.81
N ARG A 19 -27.15 6.00 -27.72
CA ARG A 19 -26.61 4.63 -27.68
C ARG A 19 -25.11 4.61 -27.99
N GLU A 20 -24.66 5.34 -28.99
CA GLU A 20 -23.24 5.45 -29.34
C GLU A 20 -22.43 6.11 -28.22
N GLU A 21 -22.95 7.17 -27.60
CA GLU A 21 -22.28 7.80 -26.46
C GLU A 21 -22.17 6.84 -25.28
N LYS A 22 -23.25 6.15 -24.92
CA LYS A 22 -23.22 5.12 -23.86
C LYS A 22 -22.22 4.00 -24.20
N ALA A 23 -22.18 3.54 -25.44
CA ALA A 23 -21.22 2.54 -25.91
C ALA A 23 -19.77 3.03 -25.83
N ARG A 24 -19.49 4.31 -26.14
CA ARG A 24 -18.16 4.91 -25.99
C ARG A 24 -17.74 5.01 -24.53
N HIS A 25 -18.64 5.36 -23.63
CA HIS A 25 -18.36 5.45 -22.20
C HIS A 25 -18.07 4.08 -21.59
N THR A 26 -18.88 3.06 -21.91
CA THR A 26 -18.64 1.69 -21.45
C THR A 26 -17.35 1.12 -22.03
N ALA A 27 -17.05 1.36 -23.31
CA ALA A 27 -15.79 0.93 -23.93
C ALA A 27 -14.54 1.57 -23.27
N LYS A 28 -14.62 2.85 -22.86
CA LYS A 28 -13.54 3.51 -22.09
C LYS A 28 -13.34 2.88 -20.71
N GLN A 29 -14.43 2.56 -20.01
CA GLN A 29 -14.38 1.89 -18.70
C GLN A 29 -13.77 0.50 -18.82
N VAL A 30 -14.20 -0.28 -19.81
CA VAL A 30 -13.66 -1.62 -20.11
C VAL A 30 -12.17 -1.54 -20.42
N LYS A 31 -11.73 -0.62 -21.31
CA LYS A 31 -10.29 -0.42 -21.60
C LYS A 31 -9.47 -0.04 -20.36
N LYS A 32 -10.01 0.78 -19.45
CA LYS A 32 -9.36 1.13 -18.18
C LYS A 32 -9.25 -0.09 -17.25
N LEU A 33 -10.32 -0.86 -17.13
CA LEU A 33 -10.34 -2.11 -16.36
C LEU A 33 -9.39 -3.15 -16.95
N GLU A 34 -9.29 -3.27 -18.26
CA GLU A 34 -8.33 -4.14 -18.94
C GLU A 34 -6.88 -3.69 -18.73
N ARG A 35 -6.60 -2.38 -18.77
CA ARG A 35 -5.27 -1.84 -18.42
C ARG A 35 -4.92 -2.11 -16.95
N LYS A 36 -5.88 -1.95 -16.04
CA LYS A 36 -5.70 -2.28 -14.62
C LYS A 36 -5.47 -3.78 -14.43
N ARG A 37 -6.26 -4.63 -15.08
CA ARG A 37 -6.09 -6.09 -15.09
C ARG A 37 -4.76 -6.52 -15.68
N ARG A 38 -4.27 -5.88 -16.75
CA ARG A 38 -2.94 -6.14 -17.32
C ARG A 38 -1.83 -5.82 -16.31
N ARG A 39 -1.88 -4.67 -15.64
CA ARG A 39 -0.94 -4.32 -14.56
C ARG A 39 -1.02 -5.26 -13.35
N THR A 40 -2.20 -5.79 -13.03
CA THR A 40 -2.38 -6.77 -11.93
C THR A 40 -1.99 -8.20 -12.36
N ARG A 41 -2.00 -8.50 -13.66
CA ARG A 41 -1.61 -9.80 -14.25
C ARG A 41 -0.12 -9.90 -14.56
N GLU A 42 0.60 -8.78 -14.53
CA GLU A 42 2.05 -8.80 -14.39
C GLU A 42 2.35 -9.46 -13.04
N VAL A 43 2.74 -10.74 -13.09
CA VAL A 43 3.22 -11.45 -11.91
C VAL A 43 4.30 -10.58 -11.28
N PRO A 44 4.15 -10.16 -10.01
CA PRO A 44 5.17 -9.34 -9.38
C PRO A 44 6.49 -10.09 -9.50
N TYR A 45 7.51 -9.42 -10.04
CA TYR A 45 8.84 -9.94 -10.36
C TYR A 45 9.51 -10.73 -9.20
N TYR A 46 8.97 -10.57 -7.98
CA TYR A 46 9.28 -11.32 -6.75
C TYR A 46 8.78 -12.78 -6.73
N ALA A 47 8.12 -13.29 -7.77
CA ALA A 47 7.57 -14.64 -7.77
C ALA A 47 8.62 -15.76 -7.80
N HIS A 48 9.85 -15.44 -8.20
CA HIS A 48 10.94 -16.40 -8.38
C HIS A 48 11.96 -16.45 -7.23
N PHE A 49 11.72 -15.79 -6.10
CA PHE A 49 12.68 -15.81 -4.98
C PHE A 49 12.34 -16.84 -3.89
N SER A 50 13.40 -17.37 -3.26
CA SER A 50 13.39 -18.39 -2.19
C SER A 50 12.19 -18.24 -1.22
N PRO A 51 11.51 -19.34 -0.84
CA PRO A 51 10.31 -19.33 0.01
C PRO A 51 10.54 -18.59 1.33
N TRP A 52 11.78 -18.53 1.80
CA TRP A 52 12.16 -17.79 3.00
C TRP A 52 11.98 -16.27 2.86
N ARG A 53 12.40 -15.69 1.72
CA ARG A 53 12.27 -14.24 1.46
C ARG A 53 10.80 -13.82 1.29
N ARG A 54 9.96 -14.71 0.74
CA ARG A 54 8.51 -14.49 0.60
C ARG A 54 7.78 -14.47 1.94
N ARG A 55 8.16 -15.37 2.86
CA ARG A 55 7.59 -15.38 4.22
C ARG A 55 8.01 -14.16 5.02
N LEU A 56 9.29 -13.77 4.96
CA LEU A 56 9.78 -12.54 5.59
C LEU A 56 9.10 -11.29 5.03
N HIS A 57 8.93 -11.21 3.71
CA HIS A 57 8.23 -10.09 3.09
C HIS A 57 6.76 -10.00 3.53
N ASN A 58 6.04 -11.12 3.57
CA ASN A 58 4.64 -11.14 4.04
C ASN A 58 4.53 -10.82 5.54
N LEU A 59 5.49 -11.25 6.36
CA LEU A 59 5.55 -10.92 7.78
C LEU A 59 5.81 -9.43 8.00
N CYS A 60 6.76 -8.86 7.24
CA CYS A 60 7.17 -7.46 7.34
C CYS A 60 6.12 -6.50 6.75
N ASN A 61 5.33 -6.91 5.75
CA ASN A 61 4.24 -6.12 5.18
C ASN A 61 2.91 -6.29 5.93
N SER A 62 2.95 -6.92 7.11
CA SER A 62 1.75 -7.10 7.92
C SER A 62 1.47 -5.83 8.73
N LYS A 63 0.19 -5.41 8.75
CA LYS A 63 -0.26 -4.23 9.50
C LYS A 63 0.02 -4.32 11.00
N TYR A 64 0.11 -5.55 11.53
CA TYR A 64 0.43 -5.80 12.93
C TYR A 64 1.87 -5.40 13.26
N PHE A 65 2.81 -5.61 12.33
CA PHE A 65 4.20 -5.25 12.53
C PHE A 65 4.40 -3.73 12.56
N ASP A 66 3.76 -3.02 11.62
CA ASP A 66 3.75 -1.54 11.61
C ASP A 66 3.11 -0.96 12.88
N LEU A 67 2.04 -1.60 13.39
CA LEU A 67 1.39 -1.19 14.63
C LEU A 67 2.29 -1.39 15.86
N ILE A 68 3.08 -2.48 15.89
CA ILE A 68 4.07 -2.72 16.94
C ILE A 68 5.16 -1.63 16.91
N ILE A 69 5.64 -1.25 15.72
CA ILE A 69 6.64 -0.18 15.57
C ILE A 69 6.06 1.17 16.03
N ALA A 70 4.85 1.51 15.59
CA ALA A 70 4.17 2.74 16.00
C ALA A 70 3.94 2.79 17.51
N ALA A 71 3.55 1.66 18.13
CA ALA A 71 3.40 1.54 19.57
C ALA A 71 4.73 1.68 20.32
N ALA A 72 5.81 1.10 19.79
CA ALA A 72 7.17 1.23 20.35
C ALA A 72 7.68 2.68 20.31
N ILE A 73 7.45 3.40 19.20
CA ILE A 73 7.77 4.84 19.09
C ILE A 73 6.95 5.64 20.10
N GLY A 74 5.63 5.37 20.19
CA GLY A 74 4.76 6.01 21.17
C GLY A 74 5.21 5.78 22.61
N LEU A 75 5.60 4.55 22.95
CA LEU A 75 6.07 4.20 24.29
C LEU A 75 7.43 4.84 24.62
N ASN A 76 8.36 4.94 23.65
CA ASN A 76 9.64 5.63 23.81
C ASN A 76 9.44 7.16 24.00
N VAL A 77 8.52 7.77 23.25
CA VAL A 77 8.18 9.19 23.45
C VAL A 77 7.55 9.43 24.81
N ILE A 78 6.62 8.57 25.25
CA ILE A 78 6.04 8.63 26.60
C ILE A 78 7.11 8.44 27.68
N THR A 79 8.03 7.50 27.48
CA THR A 79 9.20 7.23 28.33
C THR A 79 10.06 8.47 28.51
N MET A 80 10.44 9.14 27.42
CA MET A 80 11.18 10.41 27.44
C MET A 80 10.36 11.56 28.04
N SER A 81 9.04 11.54 27.88
CA SER A 81 8.13 12.55 28.45
C SER A 81 7.89 12.37 29.95
N LEU A 82 8.12 11.16 30.46
CA LEU A 82 7.99 10.78 31.88
C LEU A 82 9.30 10.91 32.65
N GLU A 83 10.42 11.30 32.01
CA GLU A 83 11.64 11.68 32.72
C GLU A 83 11.35 12.88 33.63
N PHE A 84 10.98 12.58 34.87
CA PHE A 84 10.89 13.57 35.93
C PHE A 84 12.27 13.74 36.56
N TYR A 85 12.68 14.98 36.80
CA TYR A 85 13.96 15.33 37.40
C TYR A 85 14.07 14.63 38.78
N LEU A 86 14.99 13.64 38.91
CA LEU A 86 15.20 12.66 40.03
C LEU A 86 14.58 11.26 39.85
N MET A 87 14.86 10.56 38.74
CA MET A 87 14.35 9.20 38.53
C MET A 87 15.19 8.12 39.27
N PRO A 88 14.56 7.17 40.00
CA PRO A 88 15.25 6.06 40.65
C PRO A 88 16.05 5.21 39.64
N PRO A 89 17.24 4.70 40.00
CA PRO A 89 18.11 3.96 39.07
C PRO A 89 17.45 2.71 38.46
N ALA A 90 16.48 2.10 39.16
CA ALA A 90 15.72 0.95 38.67
C ALA A 90 14.77 1.30 37.50
N LEU A 91 14.16 2.49 37.51
CA LEU A 91 13.31 2.94 36.40
C LEU A 91 14.18 3.32 35.20
N GLY A 92 15.26 4.08 35.40
CA GLY A 92 16.18 4.45 34.31
C GLY A 92 16.72 3.24 33.54
N MET A 93 17.17 2.21 34.27
CA MET A 93 17.68 0.97 33.66
C MET A 93 16.61 0.21 32.86
N THR A 94 15.36 0.23 33.32
CA THR A 94 14.23 -0.41 32.61
C THR A 94 13.89 0.35 31.33
N LEU A 95 13.91 1.69 31.40
CA LEU A 95 13.65 2.56 30.25
C LEU A 95 14.75 2.42 29.18
N ASP A 96 16.02 2.36 29.58
CA ASP A 96 17.16 2.14 28.66
C ASP A 96 17.10 0.78 27.98
N TYR A 97 16.76 -0.28 28.73
CA TYR A 97 16.63 -1.63 28.15
C TYR A 97 15.46 -1.70 27.16
N CYS A 98 14.33 -1.06 27.48
CA CYS A 98 13.21 -0.91 26.56
C CYS A 98 13.63 -0.17 25.28
N ASN A 99 14.35 0.94 25.39
CA ASN A 99 14.84 1.70 24.23
C ASN A 99 15.79 0.89 23.35
N TYR A 100 16.68 0.10 23.94
CA TYR A 100 17.58 -0.80 23.20
C TYR A 100 16.80 -1.88 22.44
N VAL A 101 15.80 -2.50 23.09
CA VAL A 101 14.91 -3.47 22.44
C VAL A 101 14.14 -2.82 21.29
N PHE A 102 13.62 -1.61 21.46
CA PHE A 102 12.91 -0.89 20.39
C PHE A 102 13.82 -0.55 19.19
N THR A 103 15.05 -0.10 19.43
CA THR A 103 16.03 0.15 18.36
C THR A 103 16.41 -1.15 17.63
N SER A 104 16.53 -2.28 18.35
CA SER A 104 16.85 -3.57 17.74
C SER A 104 15.77 -4.04 16.74
N VAL A 105 14.49 -3.82 17.06
CA VAL A 105 13.38 -4.18 16.16
C VAL A 105 13.41 -3.34 14.88
N PHE A 106 13.76 -2.06 14.98
CA PHE A 106 13.93 -1.17 13.82
C PHE A 106 15.11 -1.60 12.92
N ILE A 107 16.24 -2.00 13.52
CA ILE A 107 17.39 -2.52 12.79
C ILE A 107 17.03 -3.82 12.05
N ILE A 108 16.32 -4.74 12.72
CA ILE A 108 15.85 -5.99 12.12
C ILE A 108 14.90 -5.72 10.96
N GLU A 109 14.03 -4.71 11.07
CA GLU A 109 13.12 -4.27 10.01
C GLU A 109 13.88 -3.74 8.79
N ILE A 110 14.86 -2.86 8.98
CA ILE A 110 15.71 -2.34 7.90
C ILE A 110 16.49 -3.47 7.22
N ILE A 111 17.11 -4.37 8.00
CA ILE A 111 17.85 -5.52 7.45
C ILE A 111 16.90 -6.44 6.67
N SER A 112 15.70 -6.69 7.19
CA SER A 112 14.68 -7.50 6.51
C SER A 112 14.23 -6.85 5.21
N LYS A 113 14.04 -5.53 5.18
CA LYS A 113 13.71 -4.77 3.96
C LYS A 113 14.86 -4.80 2.94
N ILE A 114 16.11 -4.65 3.38
CA ILE A 114 17.32 -4.73 2.53
C ILE A 114 17.44 -6.13 1.90
N ILE A 115 17.24 -7.19 2.67
CA ILE A 115 17.26 -8.57 2.16
C ILE A 115 16.05 -8.85 1.26
N ALA A 116 14.87 -8.31 1.59
CA ALA A 116 13.65 -8.46 0.82
C ALA A 116 13.65 -7.70 -0.50
N LEU A 117 14.37 -6.58 -0.62
CA LEU A 117 14.53 -5.80 -1.86
C LEU A 117 15.78 -6.22 -2.65
N GLY A 118 16.82 -6.68 -1.96
CA GLY A 118 18.09 -7.13 -2.53
C GLY A 118 19.05 -5.97 -2.80
N PRO A 119 20.36 -6.13 -2.54
CA PRO A 119 21.37 -5.08 -2.71
C PRO A 119 21.59 -4.65 -4.17
N PHE A 120 21.06 -5.38 -5.15
CA PHE A 120 21.34 -5.18 -6.58
C PHE A 120 20.59 -4.02 -7.25
N ARG A 121 19.69 -3.33 -6.54
CA ARG A 121 19.01 -2.13 -7.08
C ARG A 121 19.01 -0.92 -6.16
N TYR A 122 19.79 -0.94 -5.07
CA TYR A 122 20.08 0.27 -4.31
C TYR A 122 21.13 1.17 -5.01
N PHE A 123 21.85 0.62 -6.00
CA PHE A 123 22.89 1.31 -6.77
C PHE A 123 22.48 1.69 -8.21
N LYS A 124 21.18 1.79 -8.52
CA LYS A 124 20.72 2.33 -9.81
C LYS A 124 19.53 3.27 -9.68
#